data_AF-A0AA35WWM4-F1
#
_entry.id   AF-A0AA35WWM4-F1
#
_cell.length_a   1.000
_cell.length_b   1.000
_cell.length_c   1.000
_cell.angle_alpha   90.00
_cell.angle_beta   90.00
_cell.angle_gamma   90.00
#
_symmetry.space_group_name_H-M   'P 1'
#
loop_
_entity.id
_entity.type
_entity.pdbx_description
1 polymer ?
#
loop_
_entity_poly.entity_id
_entity_poly.type
_entity_poly.pdbx_seq_one_letter_code
_entity_poly.pdbx_strand_id
1 'polypeptide(L)'
;MWRDKSTRVFLSGDFEFLCRAHGISGASGRHPCLWCQVRRDELAIPPEERQSTPQLRSLQTLQHNYLGFTTLSGGDLRKAKQHCNVIGKSFFLIP
;
A
#
# COMPACT_ATOMS: atom_id res chain seq x y z
N MET A 1 -0.45 36.00 4.97
CA MET A 1 0.15 35.95 3.62
C MET A 1 0.71 34.54 3.33
N TRP A 2 -0.14 33.51 3.35
CA TRP A 2 0.24 32.11 3.05
C TRP A 2 -0.64 31.47 1.96
N ARG A 3 -1.71 32.17 1.54
CA ARG A 3 -2.72 31.66 0.59
C ARG A 3 -2.19 31.45 -0.83
N ASP A 4 -1.07 32.08 -1.17
CA ASP A 4 -0.46 32.02 -2.52
C ASP A 4 0.83 31.17 -2.55
N LYS A 5 1.10 30.41 -1.48
CA LYS A 5 2.30 29.57 -1.38
C LYS A 5 1.94 28.09 -1.52
N SER A 6 2.65 27.37 -2.37
CA SER A 6 2.57 25.92 -2.43
C SER A 6 3.41 25.31 -1.30
N THR A 7 2.80 24.41 -0.53
CA THR A 7 3.50 23.64 0.50
C THR A 7 3.71 22.22 -0.02
N ARG A 8 4.96 21.75 -0.02
CA ARG A 8 5.30 20.35 -0.29
C ARG A 8 5.67 19.68 1.02
N VAL A 9 5.06 18.53 1.28
CA VAL A 9 5.31 17.74 2.48
C VAL A 9 6.09 16.50 2.04
N PHE A 10 7.22 16.26 2.68
CA PHE A 10 8.00 15.05 2.52
C PHE A 10 7.88 14.23 3.81
N LEU A 11 7.62 12.94 3.66
CA LEU A 11 7.45 12.02 4.78
C LEU A 11 8.57 10.98 4.73
N SER A 12 9.22 10.76 5.87
CA SER A 12 10.19 9.68 6.03
C SER A 12 9.98 9.01 7.38
N GLY A 13 10.36 7.74 7.45
CA GLY A 13 10.25 6.91 8.63
C GLY A 13 10.68 5.49 8.31
N ASP A 14 10.63 4.64 9.32
CA ASP A 14 10.86 3.21 9.11
C ASP A 14 9.71 2.57 8.33
N PHE A 15 9.90 1.30 7.99
CA PHE A 15 8.92 0.54 7.21
C PHE A 15 7.57 0.40 7.92
N GLU A 16 7.55 0.25 9.25
CA GLU A 16 6.31 0.12 10.00
C GLU A 16 5.50 1.42 9.94
N PHE A 17 6.15 2.54 10.20
CA PHE A 17 5.55 3.86 10.10
C PHE A 17 4.95 4.11 8.72
N LEU A 18 5.71 3.83 7.65
CA LEU A 18 5.24 4.01 6.29
C LEU A 18 4.06 3.08 5.96
N CYS A 19 4.07 1.83 6.44
CA CYS A 19 2.93 0.94 6.29
C CYS A 19 1.66 1.53 6.93
N ARG A 20 1.78 2.10 8.13
CA ARG A 20 0.65 2.79 8.78
C ARG A 20 0.19 3.99 7.97
N ALA A 21 1.12 4.84 7.51
CA ALA A 21 0.82 6.01 6.72
C ALA A 21 0.07 5.68 5.41
N HIS A 22 0.41 4.55 4.76
CA HIS A 22 -0.23 4.08 3.53
C HIS A 22 -1.37 3.08 3.75
N GLY A 23 -1.73 2.77 5.00
CA GLY A 23 -2.84 1.86 5.32
C GLY A 23 -2.58 0.37 5.00
N ILE A 24 -1.32 -0.05 4.93
CA ILE A 24 -0.89 -1.42 4.64
C ILE A 24 -0.62 -2.18 5.94
N SER A 25 -0.98 -3.46 5.99
CA SER A 25 -0.88 -4.29 7.21
C SER A 25 0.55 -4.68 7.63
N GLY A 26 1.57 -4.33 6.85
CA GLY A 26 2.99 -4.60 7.15
C GLY A 26 3.61 -5.76 6.35
N ALA A 27 4.82 -6.15 6.75
CA ALA A 27 5.69 -7.07 6.00
C ALA A 27 5.24 -8.53 6.05
N SER A 28 4.34 -8.88 6.97
CA SER A 28 3.91 -10.26 7.18
C SER A 28 2.81 -10.74 6.23
N GLY A 29 2.22 -9.84 5.43
CA GLY A 29 1.13 -10.21 4.53
C GLY A 29 1.59 -10.78 3.18
N ARG A 30 0.64 -11.04 2.28
CA ARG A 30 0.90 -11.62 0.96
C ARG A 30 1.59 -10.65 0.00
N HIS A 31 1.28 -9.36 0.08
CA HIS A 31 1.88 -8.28 -0.73
C HIS A 31 2.70 -7.32 0.15
N PRO A 32 3.89 -7.74 0.62
CA PRO A 32 4.61 -7.08 1.72
C PRO A 32 5.43 -5.85 1.31
N CYS A 33 5.72 -5.64 0.02
CA CYS A 33 6.40 -4.42 -0.43
C CYS A 33 5.52 -3.21 -0.11
N LEU A 34 6.10 -2.01 0.01
CA LEU A 34 5.35 -0.76 0.16
C LEU A 34 4.91 -0.21 -1.20
N TRP A 35 5.78 -0.29 -2.20
CA TRP A 35 5.67 0.43 -3.47
C TRP A 35 5.00 -0.36 -4.59
N CYS A 36 4.95 -1.68 -4.51
CA CYS A 36 4.31 -2.53 -5.52
C CYS A 36 3.58 -3.71 -4.91
N GLN A 37 2.71 -4.33 -5.70
CA GLN A 37 1.87 -5.46 -5.31
C GLN A 37 2.56 -6.81 -5.49
N VAL A 38 3.90 -6.86 -5.41
CA VAL A 38 4.66 -8.13 -5.50
C VAL A 38 4.22 -9.11 -4.42
N ARG A 39 4.10 -10.39 -4.76
CA ARG A 39 3.77 -11.41 -3.78
C ARG A 39 5.00 -11.82 -2.98
N ARG A 40 4.77 -12.26 -1.74
CA ARG A 40 5.85 -12.69 -0.84
C ARG A 40 6.69 -13.83 -1.42
N ASP A 41 6.06 -14.78 -2.11
CA ASP A 41 6.75 -15.90 -2.76
C ASP A 41 7.53 -15.50 -4.01
N GLU A 42 7.32 -14.29 -4.54
CA GLU A 42 8.05 -13.74 -5.69
C GLU A 42 9.22 -12.85 -5.27
N LEU A 43 9.32 -12.47 -3.98
CA LEU A 43 10.38 -11.58 -3.51
C LEU A 43 11.79 -12.17 -3.66
N ALA A 44 11.91 -13.49 -3.49
CA ALA A 44 13.17 -14.21 -3.65
C ALA A 44 13.57 -14.41 -5.11
N ILE A 45 12.63 -14.19 -6.05
CA ILE A 45 12.88 -14.35 -7.49
C ILE A 45 13.43 -13.03 -8.04
N PRO A 46 14.54 -13.06 -8.81
CA PRO A 46 15.05 -11.88 -9.51
C PRO A 46 13.97 -11.21 -10.37
N PRO A 47 13.88 -9.87 -10.44
CA PRO A 47 12.83 -9.17 -11.18
C PRO A 47 12.64 -9.65 -12.63
N GLU A 48 13.74 -9.94 -13.33
CA GLU A 48 13.82 -10.42 -14.71
C GLU A 48 13.27 -11.85 -14.90
N GLU A 49 13.22 -12.65 -13.84
CA GLU A 49 12.76 -14.05 -13.87
C GLU A 49 11.32 -14.20 -13.34
N ARG A 50 10.70 -13.11 -12.88
CA ARG A 50 9.31 -13.14 -12.39
C ARG A 50 8.35 -13.34 -13.54
N GLN A 51 7.31 -14.13 -13.28
CA GLN A 51 6.24 -14.40 -14.26
C GLN A 51 5.51 -13.12 -14.71
N SER A 52 5.50 -12.09 -13.86
CA SER A 52 4.87 -10.81 -14.19
C SER A 52 5.54 -9.64 -13.47
N THR A 53 5.51 -8.47 -14.12
CA THR A 53 5.90 -7.20 -13.48
C THR A 53 4.84 -6.81 -12.46
N PRO A 54 5.18 -6.66 -11.16
CA PRO A 54 4.21 -6.29 -10.15
C PRO A 54 3.60 -4.91 -10.42
N GLN A 55 2.30 -4.78 -10.25
CA GLN A 55 1.63 -3.50 -10.34
C GLN A 55 2.15 -2.54 -9.26
N LEU A 56 2.45 -1.29 -9.65
CA LEU A 56 2.83 -0.25 -8.69
C LEU A 56 1.64 0.18 -7.84
N ARG A 57 1.89 0.48 -6.57
CA ARG A 57 0.92 1.13 -5.71
C ARG A 57 0.85 2.62 -6.04
N SER A 58 -0.36 3.14 -6.01
CA SER A 58 -0.67 4.55 -6.15
C SER A 58 -1.74 4.90 -5.12
N LEU A 59 -1.94 6.18 -4.84
CA LEU A 59 -3.02 6.61 -3.95
C LEU A 59 -4.39 6.09 -4.40
N GLN A 60 -4.61 6.03 -5.72
CA GLN A 60 -5.85 5.51 -6.32
C GLN A 60 -6.01 4.01 -6.05
N THR A 61 -4.96 3.20 -6.25
CA THR A 61 -5.05 1.75 -6.02
C THR A 61 -5.14 1.42 -4.53
N LEU A 62 -4.48 2.20 -3.65
CA LEU A 62 -4.63 2.08 -2.20
C LEU A 62 -6.07 2.37 -1.78
N GLN A 63 -6.66 3.46 -2.26
CA GLN A 63 -8.05 3.82 -1.98
C GLN A 63 -9.03 2.76 -2.48
N HIS A 64 -8.85 2.26 -3.71
CA HIS A 64 -9.68 1.21 -4.27
C HIS A 64 -9.64 -0.08 -3.43
N ASN A 65 -8.45 -0.55 -3.08
CA ASN A 65 -8.28 -1.74 -2.24
C ASN A 65 -8.88 -1.54 -0.84
N TYR A 66 -8.72 -0.36 -0.23
CA TYR A 66 -9.35 -0.07 1.06
C TYR A 66 -10.88 -0.08 1.00
N LEU A 67 -11.46 0.48 -0.07
CA LEU A 67 -12.90 0.41 -0.30
C LEU A 67 -13.36 -1.05 -0.45
N GLY A 68 -12.67 -1.85 -1.26
CA GLY A 68 -12.95 -3.28 -1.39
C GLY A 68 -12.85 -4.04 -0.07
N PHE A 69 -11.83 -3.75 0.75
CA PHE A 69 -11.64 -4.35 2.06
C PHE A 69 -12.82 -4.07 3.00
N THR A 70 -13.30 -2.83 3.02
CA THR A 70 -14.42 -2.41 3.89
C THR A 70 -15.78 -2.86 3.38
N THR A 71 -16.05 -2.75 2.07
CA THR A 71 -17.39 -3.02 1.51
C THR A 71 -17.60 -4.49 1.15
N LEU A 72 -16.62 -5.16 0.55
CA LEU A 72 -16.75 -6.56 0.09
C LEU A 72 -16.33 -7.56 1.16
N SER A 73 -15.40 -7.18 2.04
CA SER A 73 -14.88 -8.06 3.09
C SER A 73 -15.27 -7.65 4.51
N GLY A 74 -16.03 -6.56 4.68
CA GLY A 74 -16.52 -6.10 5.97
C GLY A 74 -15.40 -5.73 6.96
N GLY A 75 -14.19 -5.44 6.46
CA GLY A 75 -13.02 -5.21 7.32
C GLY A 75 -12.41 -6.47 7.95
N ASP A 76 -12.73 -7.68 7.47
CA ASP A 76 -12.16 -8.93 8.00
C ASP A 76 -10.67 -9.05 7.66
N LEU A 77 -9.80 -8.87 8.66
CA LEU A 77 -8.34 -8.93 8.52
C LEU A 77 -7.84 -10.25 7.90
N ARG A 78 -8.56 -11.37 8.06
CA ARG A 78 -8.20 -12.66 7.43
C ARG A 78 -8.28 -12.58 5.90
N LYS A 79 -9.08 -11.65 5.38
CA LYS A 79 -9.28 -11.36 3.96
C LYS A 79 -8.40 -10.21 3.45
N ALA A 80 -7.58 -9.57 4.29
CA ALA A 80 -6.70 -8.46 3.87
C ALA A 80 -5.80 -8.80 2.67
N LYS A 81 -5.36 -10.06 2.56
CA LYS A 81 -4.57 -10.57 1.43
C LYS A 81 -5.28 -10.53 0.08
N GLN A 82 -6.62 -10.43 0.06
CA GLN A 82 -7.43 -10.28 -1.15
C GLN A 82 -7.46 -8.84 -1.65
N HIS A 83 -7.10 -7.88 -0.79
CA HIS A 83 -7.09 -6.43 -1.06
C HIS A 83 -5.67 -5.88 -1.00
N CYS A 84 -4.69 -6.64 -1.50
CA CYS A 84 -3.28 -6.23 -1.56
C CYS A 84 -2.66 -5.80 -0.22
N ASN A 85 -3.14 -6.38 0.89
CA ASN A 85 -2.80 -6.05 2.29
C ASN A 85 -3.22 -4.64 2.74
N VAL A 86 -4.08 -3.94 2.01
CA VAL A 86 -4.61 -2.64 2.42
C VAL A 86 -5.74 -2.85 3.42
N ILE A 87 -5.57 -2.33 4.63
CA ILE A 87 -6.51 -2.47 5.75
C ILE A 87 -6.93 -1.13 6.35
N GLY A 88 -6.31 -0.03 5.93
CA GLY A 88 -6.57 1.33 6.39
C GLY A 88 -6.62 2.32 5.25
N LYS A 89 -7.18 3.50 5.52
CA LYS A 89 -7.05 4.65 4.62
C LYS A 89 -5.61 5.14 4.67
N SER A 90 -5.09 5.62 3.54
CA SER A 90 -3.87 6.43 3.54
C SER A 90 -4.11 7.67 4.40
N PHE A 91 -3.18 7.95 5.32
CA PHE A 91 -3.24 9.15 6.17
C PHE A 91 -3.04 10.43 5.37
N PHE A 92 -2.26 10.34 4.30
CA PHE A 92 -1.94 11.48 3.44
C PHE A 92 -2.28 11.15 1.98
N LEU A 93 -2.79 12.16 1.27
CA LEU A 93 -2.99 12.13 -0.18
C LEU A 93 -1.79 12.79 -0.89
N ILE A 94 -0.58 12.41 -0.47
CA ILE A 94 0.67 12.93 -1.03
C ILE A 94 1.19 11.87 -2.00
N PRO A 95 1.37 12.21 -3.30
CA PRO A 95 1.88 11.28 -4.31
C PRO A 95 3.33 10.87 -4.05
#